data_AF-A0A2H6A202-F1
#
_entry.id   AF-A0A2H6A202-F1
#
_cell.length_a   1.000
_cell.length_b   1.000
_cell.length_c   1.000
_cell.angle_alpha   90.00
_cell.angle_beta   90.00
_cell.angle_gamma   90.00
#
_symmetry.space_group_name_H-M   'P 1'
#
loop_
_entity.id
_entity.type
_entity.pdbx_description
1 polymer ?
#
loop_
_entity_poly.entity_id
_entity_poly.type
_entity_poly.pdbx_seq_one_letter_code
_entity_poly.pdbx_strand_id
1 'polypeptide(L)' 'MKEPGTAPERRRNLTLRELLDELLLHVRAVARRSSTMSPEELEYAQQRLEWLADEIWRSAAGGDDWSV' A
#
# COMPACT_ATOMS: atom_id res chain seq x y z
N MET A 1 -7.35 -31.76 -12.08
CA MET A 1 -8.17 -30.66 -12.62
C MET A 1 -7.58 -29.38 -12.04
N LYS A 2 -6.84 -28.59 -12.82
CA LYS A 2 -6.15 -27.39 -12.33
C LYS A 2 -7.14 -26.24 -12.47
N GLU A 3 -7.79 -25.86 -11.38
CA GLU A 3 -8.66 -24.68 -11.37
C GLU A 3 -7.78 -23.47 -11.72
N PRO A 4 -8.05 -22.75 -12.83
CA PRO A 4 -7.32 -21.54 -13.12
C PRO A 4 -7.77 -20.51 -12.10
N GLY A 5 -6.91 -20.15 -11.15
CA GLY A 5 -7.16 -19.03 -10.23
C GLY A 5 -7.78 -17.87 -11.00
N THR A 6 -9.06 -17.64 -10.73
CA THR A 6 -9.98 -16.83 -11.50
C THR A 6 -9.35 -15.45 -11.61
N ALA A 7 -9.14 -14.93 -12.82
CA ALA A 7 -8.39 -13.70 -13.10
C ALA A 7 -8.53 -12.53 -12.09
N PRO A 8 -9.70 -12.22 -11.47
CA PRO A 8 -9.82 -11.22 -10.40
C PRO A 8 -8.88 -11.45 -9.21
N GLU A 9 -8.72 -12.69 -8.77
CA GLU A 9 -7.87 -13.02 -7.62
C GLU A 9 -6.39 -12.85 -7.96
N ARG A 10 -5.99 -13.16 -9.21
CA ARG A 10 -4.65 -12.87 -9.73
C ARG A 10 -4.37 -11.37 -9.81
N ARG A 11 -5.35 -10.58 -10.27
CA ARG A 11 -5.23 -9.12 -10.37
C ARG A 11 -5.14 -8.48 -8.98
N ARG A 12 -5.97 -8.90 -8.03
CA ARG A 12 -5.91 -8.46 -6.62
C ARG A 12 -4.57 -8.78 -5.99
N ASN A 13 -4.04 -9.99 -6.22
CA ASN A 13 -2.70 -10.35 -5.75
C ASN A 13 -1.58 -9.50 -6.37
N LEU A 14 -1.73 -9.06 -7.62
CA LEU A 14 -0.76 -8.15 -8.25
C LEU A 14 -0.84 -6.75 -7.62
N THR A 15 -2.04 -6.16 -7.55
CA THR A 15 -2.25 -4.82 -6.97
C THR A 15 -1.79 -4.75 -5.51
N LEU A 16 -2.12 -5.76 -4.70
CA LEU A 16 -1.69 -5.80 -3.30
C LEU A 16 -0.16 -5.86 -3.19
N ARG A 17 0.52 -6.61 -4.06
CA ARG A 17 1.98 -6.67 -4.08
C ARG A 17 2.60 -5.33 -4.45
N GLU A 18 2.08 -4.65 -5.46
CA GLU A 18 2.57 -3.33 -5.88
C GLU A 18 2.44 -2.30 -4.75
N LEU A 19 1.29 -2.29 -4.05
CA LEU A 19 1.07 -1.40 -2.90
C LEU A 19 2.04 -1.70 -1.74
N LEU A 20 2.26 -2.99 -1.44
CA LEU A 20 3.22 -3.41 -0.41
C LEU A 20 4.67 -3.04 -0.77
N ASP A 21 5.06 -3.22 -2.04
CA ASP A 21 6.38 -2.82 -2.52
C ASP A 21 6.57 -1.29 -2.41
N GLU A 22 5.55 -0.52 -2.76
CA GLU A 22 5.57 0.94 -2.64
C GLU A 22 5.67 1.40 -1.17
N LEU A 23 4.93 0.76 -0.26
CA LEU A 23 5.03 1.00 1.18
C LEU A 23 6.44 0.72 1.68
N LEU A 24 7.01 -0.44 1.34
CA LEU A 24 8.36 -0.81 1.76
C LEU A 24 9.42 0.17 1.22
N LEU A 25 9.25 0.66 -0.01
CA LEU A 25 10.12 1.67 -0.59
C LEU A 25 10.07 2.97 0.22
N HIS A 26 8.87 3.47 0.53
CA HIS A 26 8.69 4.71 1.29
C HIS A 26 9.22 4.58 2.73
N VAL A 27 8.89 3.49 3.43
CA VAL A 27 9.39 3.23 4.79
C VAL A 27 10.91 3.22 4.82
N ARG A 28 11.56 2.54 3.85
CA ARG A 28 13.03 2.51 3.78
C ARG A 28 13.62 3.87 3.46
N ALA A 29 12.99 4.66 2.60
CA ALA A 29 13.45 6.01 2.27
C ALA A 29 13.39 6.93 3.50
N VAL A 30 12.27 6.92 4.21
CA VAL A 30 12.08 7.70 5.44
C VAL A 30 13.05 7.24 6.52
N ALA A 31 13.16 5.93 6.78
CA ALA A 31 14.06 5.40 7.81
C ALA A 31 15.54 5.77 7.55
N ARG A 32 15.95 5.90 6.28
CA ARG A 32 17.32 6.29 5.91
C ARG A 32 17.57 7.79 5.96
N ARG A 33 16.56 8.62 5.77
CA ARG A 33 16.72 10.06 5.52
C ARG A 33 16.01 10.97 6.52
N SER A 34 15.22 10.42 7.44
CA SER A 34 14.37 11.19 8.36
C SER A 34 15.12 12.27 9.14
N SER A 35 16.38 12.02 9.52
CA SER A 35 17.24 12.99 10.21
C SER A 35 17.66 14.20 9.36
N THR A 36 17.48 14.14 8.04
CA THR A 36 17.86 15.18 7.08
C THR A 36 16.67 15.79 6.34
N MET A 37 15.46 15.29 6.62
CA MET A 37 14.22 15.77 5.99
C MET A 37 13.73 17.03 6.69
N SER A 38 13.16 17.96 5.92
CA SER A 38 12.44 19.10 6.47
C SER A 38 11.17 18.63 7.21
N PRO A 39 10.60 19.46 8.10
CA PRO A 39 9.32 19.16 8.72
C PRO A 39 8.20 18.88 7.71
N GLU A 40 8.15 19.63 6.61
CA GLU A 40 7.16 19.48 5.53
C GLU A 40 7.35 18.16 4.77
N GLU A 41 8.61 17.76 4.54
CA GLU A 41 8.92 16.47 3.92
C GLU A 41 8.53 15.29 4.82
N LEU A 42 8.72 15.43 6.14
CA LEU A 42 8.31 14.42 7.11
C LEU A 42 6.79 14.30 7.19
N GLU A 43 6.08 15.43 7.20
CA GLU A 43 4.62 15.47 7.20
C GLU A 43 4.06 14.83 5.93
N TYR A 44 4.61 15.18 4.77
CA TYR A 44 4.25 14.54 3.50
C TYR A 44 4.50 13.04 3.53
N ALA A 45 5.67 12.62 4.01
CA ALA A 45 6.01 11.20 4.10
C ALA A 45 5.07 10.43 5.05
N GLN A 46 4.68 11.05 6.17
CA GLN A 46 3.67 10.48 7.07
C GLN A 46 2.33 10.32 6.35
N GLN A 47 1.81 11.37 5.74
CA GLN A 47 0.53 11.32 4.99
C GLN A 47 0.58 10.26 3.88
N ARG A 48 1.73 10.11 3.20
CA ARG A 48 1.91 9.09 2.16
C ARG A 48 1.88 7.67 2.72
N LEU A 49 2.54 7.43 3.85
CA LEU A 49 2.52 6.13 4.53
C LEU A 49 1.14 5.77 5.05
N GLU A 50 0.42 6.74 5.61
CA GLU A 50 -0.98 6.56 6.07
C GLU A 50 -1.90 6.20 4.91
N TRP A 51 -1.81 6.93 3.79
CA TRP A 51 -2.57 6.61 2.58
C TRP A 51 -2.26 5.20 2.05
N LEU A 52 -0.98 4.82 2.00
CA LEU A 52 -0.58 3.47 1.54
C LEU A 52 -1.13 2.37 2.44
N ALA A 53 -1.12 2.58 3.77
CA ALA A 53 -1.66 1.61 4.72
C ALA A 53 -3.17 1.40 4.52
N ASP A 54 -3.92 2.48 4.31
CA ASP A 54 -5.35 2.46 4.04
C ASP A 54 -5.69 1.79 2.69
N GLU A 55 -4.90 2.06 1.66
CA GLU A 55 -5.07 1.43 0.34
C GLU A 55 -4.75 -0.07 0.37
N ILE A 56 -3.71 -0.47 1.11
CA ILE A 56 -3.38 -1.87 1.36
C ILE A 56 -4.53 -2.56 2.10
N TRP A 57 -5.09 -1.91 3.13
CA TRP A 57 -6.25 -2.43 3.86
C TRP A 57 -7.45 -2.65 2.94
N ARG A 58 -7.82 -1.66 2.13
CA ARG A 58 -8.91 -1.79 1.13
C ARG A 58 -8.68 -2.95 0.16
N SER A 59 -7.46 -3.07 -0.35
CA SER A 59 -7.07 -4.11 -1.32
C SER A 59 -7.07 -5.51 -0.69
N ALA A 60 -6.58 -5.62 0.56
CA ALA A 60 -6.51 -6.87 1.30
C ALA A 60 -7.88 -7.35 1.79
N ALA A 61 -8.72 -6.44 2.27
CA ALA A 61 -10.09 -6.73 2.75
C ALA A 61 -11.05 -7.14 1.62
N GLY A 62 -10.63 -7.01 0.36
CA GLY A 62 -11.41 -7.50 -0.78
C GLY A 62 -12.49 -6.55 -1.27
N GLY A 63 -12.38 -5.25 -0.96
CA GLY A 63 -13.20 -4.19 -1.54
C GLY A 63 -14.69 -4.50 -1.60
N ASP A 64 -15.36 -4.60 -0.45
CA ASP A 64 -16.82 -4.49 -0.38
C ASP A 64 -17.23 -3.80 0.92
N ASP A 65 -18.21 -2.90 0.77
CA ASP A 65 -19.06 -2.29 1.79
C ASP A 65 -18.57 -1.05 2.57
N TRP A 66 -18.60 0.11 1.89
CA TRP A 66 -19.24 1.30 2.47
C TRP A 66 -20.35 1.76 1.52
N SER A 67 -21.46 1.05 1.58
CA SER A 67 -22.79 1.57 1.22
C SER A 67 -23.74 1.11 2.32
N VAL A 68 -23.71 1.82 3.45
CA VAL A 68 -24.77 1.81 4.46
C VAL A 68 -25.19 3.23 4.78
#